data_AF-A0A977NLK5-F1
#
_entry.id   AF-A0A977NLK5-F1
#
_cell.length_a   1.000
_cell.length_b   1.000
_cell.length_c   1.000
_cell.angle_alpha   90.00
_cell.angle_beta   90.00
_cell.angle_gamma   90.00
#
_symmetry.space_group_name_H-M   'P 1'
#
loop_
_entity.id
_entity.type
_entity.pdbx_description
1 polymer ?
#
loop_
_entity_poly.entity_id
_entity_poly.type
_entity_poly.pdbx_seq_one_letter_code
_entity_poly.pdbx_strand_id
1 'polypeptide(L)'
;MKDNNFGFLPSSSSSSGGRPFEAHLAGLQEPAKSIMADLRKFALSLGPSMIEEARPHRVVYAKTLTFRTFLDVEPAIDHLVIEIRAGGRQTPPARIIVKTQEDAERAKKAIAEAYEKIR
;
A
#
# COMPACT_ATOMS: atom_id res chain seq x y z
N MET A 1 26.45 -31.29 -35.39
CA MET A 1 25.66 -30.05 -35.24
C MET A 1 24.20 -30.40 -35.50
N LYS A 2 23.39 -30.41 -34.43
CA LYS A 2 21.93 -30.27 -34.46
C LYS A 2 21.56 -29.86 -33.04
N ASP A 3 21.44 -28.56 -32.88
CA ASP A 3 21.20 -27.88 -31.63
C ASP A 3 19.70 -28.00 -31.36
N ASN A 4 19.30 -28.91 -30.47
CA ASN A 4 17.93 -28.95 -30.00
C ASN A 4 17.81 -27.95 -28.85
N ASN A 5 17.49 -26.72 -29.27
CA ASN A 5 17.02 -25.61 -28.47
C ASN A 5 15.83 -26.03 -27.60
N PHE A 6 16.09 -26.40 -26.34
CA PHE A 6 15.04 -26.48 -25.33
C PHE A 6 14.57 -25.05 -25.06
N GLY A 7 13.48 -24.66 -25.70
CA GLY A 7 12.80 -23.40 -25.45
C GLY A 7 12.49 -23.30 -23.96
N PHE A 8 13.22 -22.41 -23.28
CA PHE A 8 12.86 -21.93 -21.96
C PHE A 8 11.53 -21.17 -22.11
N LEU A 9 10.43 -21.79 -21.68
CA LEU A 9 9.22 -21.05 -21.40
C LEU A 9 9.54 -20.10 -20.24
N PRO A 10 9.25 -18.78 -20.34
CA PRO A 10 9.27 -17.95 -19.14
C PRO A 10 8.22 -18.53 -18.19
N SER A 11 8.70 -19.09 -17.07
CA SER A 11 7.88 -19.37 -15.91
C SER A 11 7.18 -18.06 -15.55
N SER A 12 5.89 -17.96 -15.85
CA SER A 12 5.02 -16.94 -15.29
C SER A 12 5.00 -17.17 -13.79
N SER A 13 5.93 -16.52 -13.10
CA SER A 13 6.09 -16.62 -11.67
C SER A 13 4.89 -15.96 -10.99
N SER A 14 4.25 -16.77 -10.15
CA SER A 14 3.27 -16.41 -9.12
C SER A 14 1.87 -15.98 -9.58
N SER A 15 1.04 -16.98 -9.85
CA SER A 15 -0.36 -16.94 -9.41
C SER A 15 -0.41 -16.83 -7.88
N SER A 16 -0.37 -15.61 -7.36
CA SER A 16 -0.95 -15.27 -6.05
C SER A 16 -2.20 -14.48 -6.35
N GLY A 17 -3.38 -14.93 -5.89
CA GLY A 17 -4.69 -14.36 -6.20
C GLY A 17 -4.94 -12.93 -5.69
N GLY A 18 -3.89 -12.14 -5.45
CA GLY A 18 -3.95 -10.72 -5.13
C GLY A 18 -4.01 -9.86 -6.39
N ARG A 19 -4.85 -8.82 -6.37
CA ARG A 19 -4.85 -7.81 -7.44
C ARG A 19 -3.55 -7.02 -7.37
N PRO A 20 -2.84 -6.75 -8.48
CA PRO A 20 -1.66 -5.90 -8.45
C PRO A 20 -2.01 -4.48 -7.97
N PHE A 21 -1.04 -3.75 -7.41
CA PHE A 21 -1.23 -2.37 -6.96
C PHE A 21 -1.79 -1.48 -8.08
N GLU A 22 -1.28 -1.67 -9.29
CA GLU A 22 -1.64 -0.95 -10.51
C GLU A 22 -3.14 -1.04 -10.83
N ALA A 23 -3.79 -2.15 -10.46
CA ALA A 23 -5.23 -2.31 -10.62
C ALA A 23 -6.03 -1.31 -9.76
N HIS A 24 -5.48 -0.87 -8.62
CA HIS A 24 -6.10 0.12 -7.75
C HIS A 24 -6.03 1.53 -8.33
N LEU A 25 -5.06 1.82 -9.20
CA LEU A 25 -4.92 3.11 -9.85
C LEU A 25 -5.88 3.29 -11.03
N ALA A 26 -6.38 2.20 -11.61
CA ALA A 26 -7.16 2.23 -12.85
C ALA A 26 -8.53 2.92 -12.70
N GLY A 27 -9.11 2.92 -11.49
CA GLY A 27 -10.39 3.56 -11.18
C GLY A 27 -10.28 4.97 -10.59
N LEU A 28 -9.06 5.50 -10.41
CA LEU A 28 -8.82 6.78 -9.76
C LEU A 28 -8.72 7.92 -10.77
N GLN A 29 -9.28 9.07 -10.42
CA GLN A 29 -9.06 10.35 -11.08
C GLN A 29 -7.91 11.12 -10.41
N GLU A 30 -7.37 12.10 -11.11
CA GLU A 30 -6.45 13.06 -10.48
C GLU A 30 -7.23 13.98 -9.53
N PRO A 31 -6.64 14.40 -8.39
CA PRO A 31 -5.27 14.11 -7.94
C PRO A 31 -5.11 12.79 -7.16
N ALA A 32 -6.20 12.06 -6.89
CA ALA A 32 -6.18 10.87 -6.03
C ALA A 32 -5.21 9.78 -6.50
N LYS A 33 -5.08 9.58 -7.81
CA LYS A 33 -4.12 8.64 -8.40
C LYS A 33 -2.67 9.02 -8.08
N SER A 34 -2.29 10.28 -8.27
CA SER A 34 -0.96 10.79 -7.92
C SER A 34 -0.69 10.69 -6.42
N ILE A 35 -1.69 11.03 -5.59
CA ILE A 35 -1.61 10.91 -4.14
C ILE A 35 -1.39 9.44 -3.72
N MET A 36 -2.09 8.49 -4.35
CA MET A 36 -1.94 7.06 -4.01
C MET A 36 -0.53 6.55 -4.31
N ALA A 37 0.06 6.98 -5.43
CA ALA A 37 1.43 6.63 -5.78
C ALA A 37 2.45 7.26 -4.81
N ASP A 38 2.24 8.50 -4.41
CA ASP A 38 3.08 9.21 -3.44
C ASP A 38 3.01 8.57 -2.03
N LEU A 39 1.81 8.26 -1.54
CA LEU A 39 1.63 7.59 -0.25
C LEU A 39 2.27 6.19 -0.24
N ARG A 40 2.16 5.43 -1.34
CA ARG A 40 2.88 4.15 -1.51
C ARG A 40 4.38 4.33 -1.37
N LYS A 41 4.95 5.26 -2.14
CA LYS A 41 6.39 5.53 -2.11
C LYS A 41 6.85 5.94 -0.72
N PHE A 42 6.08 6.78 -0.04
CA PHE A 42 6.35 7.20 1.33
C PHE A 42 6.31 6.01 2.30
N ALA A 43 5.24 5.21 2.29
CA ALA A 43 5.10 4.08 3.20
C ALA A 43 6.24 3.07 3.05
N LEU A 44 6.63 2.75 1.81
CA LEU A 44 7.76 1.87 1.51
C LEU A 44 9.12 2.46 1.94
N SER A 45 9.23 3.79 2.05
CA SER A 45 10.45 4.47 2.50
C SER A 45 10.66 4.47 4.02
N LEU A 46 9.63 4.11 4.82
CA LEU A 46 9.69 4.16 6.29
C LEU A 46 10.67 3.13 6.88
N GLY A 47 11.00 2.05 6.16
CA GLY A 47 12.06 1.15 6.57
C GLY A 47 12.10 -0.17 5.80
N PRO A 48 13.12 -1.01 6.09
CA PRO A 48 13.31 -2.29 5.40
C PRO A 48 12.30 -3.37 5.83
N SER A 49 11.63 -3.19 6.96
CA SER A 49 10.68 -4.15 7.53
C SER A 49 9.24 -3.91 7.06
N MET A 50 9.08 -3.58 5.78
CA MET A 50 7.80 -3.19 5.18
C MET A 50 7.17 -4.33 4.38
N ILE A 51 5.88 -4.56 4.59
CA ILE A 51 5.03 -5.41 3.75
C ILE A 51 4.02 -4.53 3.05
N GLU A 52 3.92 -4.65 1.73
CA GLU A 52 2.81 -4.16 0.93
C GLU A 52 1.92 -5.34 0.54
N GLU A 53 0.64 -5.26 0.86
CA GLU A 53 -0.35 -6.27 0.52
C GLU A 53 -1.52 -5.63 -0.21
N ALA A 54 -1.66 -5.92 -1.50
CA ALA A 54 -2.77 -5.46 -2.32
C ALA A 54 -3.97 -6.41 -2.19
N ARG A 55 -5.08 -5.91 -1.66
CA ARG A 55 -6.35 -6.62 -1.49
C ARG A 55 -7.34 -6.21 -2.59
N PRO A 56 -8.52 -6.82 -2.72
CA PRO A 56 -9.42 -6.48 -3.83
C PRO A 56 -9.91 -5.01 -3.86
N HIS A 57 -9.99 -4.35 -2.69
CA HIS A 57 -10.58 -3.02 -2.54
C HIS A 57 -9.65 -2.00 -1.85
N ARG A 58 -8.44 -2.40 -1.46
CA ARG A 58 -7.53 -1.56 -0.67
C ARG A 58 -6.11 -2.10 -0.68
N VAL A 59 -5.16 -1.24 -0.35
CA VAL A 59 -3.75 -1.60 -0.19
C VAL A 59 -3.36 -1.42 1.27
N VAL A 60 -2.78 -2.47 1.84
CA VAL A 60 -2.45 -2.56 3.25
C VAL A 60 -0.95 -2.56 3.44
N TYR A 61 -0.48 -1.80 4.43
CA TYR A 61 0.91 -1.72 4.81
C TYR A 61 1.11 -2.21 6.24
N ALA A 62 2.07 -3.13 6.40
CA ALA A 62 2.35 -3.78 7.68
C ALA A 62 3.86 -3.88 7.95
N LYS A 63 4.22 -4.08 9.22
CA LYS A 63 5.60 -4.30 9.64
C LYS A 63 5.92 -5.80 9.68
N THR A 64 6.99 -6.24 9.04
CA THR A 64 7.38 -7.66 8.99
C THR A 64 7.70 -8.24 10.38
N LEU A 65 8.28 -7.44 11.27
CA LEU A 65 8.69 -7.88 12.61
C LEU A 65 7.52 -8.29 13.50
N THR A 66 6.38 -7.63 13.33
CA THR A 66 5.21 -7.79 14.21
C THR A 66 3.98 -8.31 13.48
N PHE A 67 4.05 -8.38 12.14
CA PHE A 67 2.94 -8.68 11.23
C PHE A 67 1.70 -7.83 11.51
N ARG A 68 1.92 -6.58 11.92
CA ARG A 68 0.85 -5.63 12.23
C ARG A 68 0.71 -4.59 11.14
N THR A 69 -0.51 -4.46 10.66
CA THR A 69 -0.96 -3.37 9.80
C THR A 69 -0.95 -2.05 10.56
N PHE A 70 -0.33 -1.03 9.98
CA PHE A 70 -0.36 0.34 10.51
C PHE A 70 -1.06 1.32 9.57
N LEU A 71 -1.20 0.97 8.29
CA LEU A 71 -1.86 1.80 7.28
C LEU A 71 -2.70 0.93 6.34
N ASP A 72 -3.93 1.36 6.13
CA ASP A 72 -4.84 0.83 5.12
C ASP A 72 -5.24 1.99 4.18
N VAL A 73 -5.23 1.75 2.86
CA VAL A 73 -5.53 2.75 1.83
C VAL A 73 -6.61 2.21 0.92
N GLU A 74 -7.82 2.72 1.06
CA GLU A 74 -8.98 2.42 0.23
C GLU A 74 -9.13 3.49 -0.87
N PRO A 75 -8.91 3.15 -2.15
CA PRO A 75 -9.16 4.05 -3.26
C PRO A 75 -10.66 4.21 -3.51
N ALA A 76 -11.11 5.47 -3.61
CA ALA A 76 -12.40 5.87 -4.17
C ALA A 76 -12.17 6.73 -5.43
N ILE A 77 -13.19 7.03 -6.23
CA ILE A 77 -13.01 7.62 -7.57
C ILE A 77 -12.16 8.90 -7.56
N ASP A 78 -12.50 9.87 -6.70
CA ASP A 78 -11.86 11.20 -6.64
C ASP A 78 -10.98 11.42 -5.40
N HIS A 79 -10.90 10.45 -4.49
CA HIS A 79 -10.20 10.59 -3.22
C HIS A 79 -9.75 9.26 -2.65
N LEU A 80 -8.94 9.31 -1.59
CA LEU A 80 -8.56 8.12 -0.82
C LEU A 80 -9.19 8.18 0.56
N VAL A 81 -9.55 7.02 1.08
CA VAL A 81 -9.86 6.84 2.50
C VAL A 81 -8.70 6.07 3.11
N ILE A 82 -8.01 6.66 4.08
CA ILE A 82 -6.92 5.99 4.78
C ILE A 82 -7.30 5.71 6.22
N GLU A 83 -6.87 4.56 6.73
CA GLU A 83 -6.95 4.20 8.14
C GLU A 83 -5.55 4.02 8.71
N ILE A 84 -5.22 4.78 9.76
CA ILE A 84 -3.91 4.76 10.41
C ILE A 84 -4.05 4.16 11.81
N ARG A 85 -3.24 3.13 12.11
CA ARG A 85 -3.22 2.41 13.38
C ARG A 85 -1.90 2.66 14.10
N ALA A 86 -1.89 3.60 15.04
CA ALA A 86 -0.69 3.97 15.81
C ALA A 86 -0.62 3.36 17.23
N GLY A 87 -1.63 2.57 17.63
CA GLY A 87 -1.77 2.05 18.99
C GLY A 87 -1.88 0.53 19.07
N GLY A 88 -2.16 0.03 20.28
CA GLY A 88 -2.45 -1.39 20.51
C GLY A 88 -3.81 -1.81 19.96
N ARG A 89 -4.17 -3.09 20.11
CA ARG A 89 -5.42 -3.68 19.57
C ARG A 89 -6.71 -2.96 19.98
N GLN A 90 -6.70 -2.22 21.08
CA GLN A 90 -7.88 -1.53 21.62
C GLN A 90 -7.98 -0.06 21.15
N THR A 91 -6.94 0.49 20.53
CA THR A 91 -6.97 1.87 20.04
C THR A 91 -7.65 1.88 18.67
N PRO A 92 -8.73 2.65 18.47
CA PRO A 92 -9.39 2.74 17.18
C PRO A 92 -8.45 3.39 16.14
N PRO A 93 -8.49 2.96 14.87
CA PRO A 93 -7.76 3.61 13.81
C PRO A 93 -8.25 5.05 13.59
N ALA A 94 -7.33 5.94 13.24
CA ALA A 94 -7.68 7.25 12.72
C ALA A 94 -8.07 7.12 11.25
N ARG A 95 -9.32 7.44 10.92
CA ARG A 95 -9.82 7.44 9.54
C ARG A 95 -9.74 8.85 8.97
N ILE A 96 -9.08 9.00 7.82
CA ILE A 96 -8.84 10.30 7.17
C ILE A 96 -9.26 10.19 5.70
N ILE A 97 -9.98 11.21 5.21
CA ILE A 97 -10.29 11.36 3.79
C ILE A 97 -9.22 12.27 3.19
N VAL A 98 -8.53 11.79 2.15
CA VAL A 98 -7.44 12.50 1.48
C VAL A 98 -7.91 12.89 0.09
N LYS A 99 -8.17 14.18 -0.12
CA LYS A 99 -8.65 14.73 -1.40
C LYS A 99 -7.58 15.55 -2.12
N THR A 100 -6.62 16.07 -1.37
CA THR A 100 -5.58 16.99 -1.86
C THR A 100 -4.19 16.49 -1.48
N GLN A 101 -3.16 17.03 -2.15
CA GLN A 101 -1.78 16.76 -1.76
C GLN A 101 -1.48 17.27 -0.35
N GLU A 102 -2.10 18.38 0.08
CA GLU A 102 -1.93 18.90 1.44
C GLU A 102 -2.49 17.94 2.50
N ASP A 103 -3.63 17.30 2.23
CA ASP A 103 -4.16 16.23 3.10
C ASP A 103 -3.17 15.07 3.20
N ALA A 104 -2.55 14.70 2.08
CA ALA A 104 -1.57 13.63 2.02
C ALA A 104 -0.31 13.97 2.84
N GLU A 105 0.24 15.18 2.68
CA GLU A 105 1.39 15.64 3.47
C GLU A 105 1.09 15.64 4.98
N ARG A 106 -0.12 16.09 5.38
CA ARG A 106 -0.54 16.05 6.78
C ARG A 106 -0.67 14.62 7.29
N ALA A 107 -1.16 13.69 6.47
CA ALA A 107 -1.29 12.28 6.81
C ALA A 107 0.08 11.59 6.98
N LYS A 108 1.09 11.94 6.17
CA LYS A 108 2.44 11.33 6.23
C LYS A 108 3.05 11.35 7.63
N LYS A 109 2.86 12.44 8.39
CA LYS A 109 3.33 12.53 9.78
C LYS A 109 2.66 11.46 10.66
N ALA A 110 1.34 11.33 10.59
CA ALA A 110 0.60 10.33 11.38
C ALA A 110 0.96 8.90 10.98
N ILE A 111 1.20 8.66 9.69
CA ILE A 111 1.64 7.36 9.16
C ILE A 111 3.03 6.99 9.72
N ALA A 112 3.99 7.92 9.69
CA ALA A 112 5.33 7.69 10.25
C ALA A 112 5.27 7.40 11.76
N GLU A 113 4.50 8.17 12.51
CA GLU A 113 4.29 7.91 13.94
C GLU A 113 3.66 6.54 14.19
N ALA A 114 2.72 6.11 13.35
CA ALA A 114 2.10 4.80 13.46
C ALA A 114 3.10 3.66 13.22
N TYR A 115 3.95 3.78 12.20
CA TYR A 115 5.00 2.80 11.91
C TYR A 115 6.02 2.64 13.06
N GLU A 116 6.34 3.72 13.76
CA GLU A 116 7.25 3.71 14.90
C GLU A 116 6.60 3.10 16.16
N LYS A 117 5.32 3.41 16.40
CA LYS A 117 4.59 3.00 17.60
C LYS A 117 4.02 1.58 17.49
N ILE A 118 3.74 1.10 16.29
CA ILE A 118 3.17 -0.24 16.10
C ILE A 118 4.18 -1.32 16.52
N ARG A 119 3.81 -2.08 17.55
CA ARG A 119 4.57 -3.20 18.12
C ARG A 119 3.66 -4.41 18.26
#